data_AF-A0A933N4H6-F1
#
_entry.id   AF-A0A933N4H6-F1
#
_cell.length_a   1.000
_cell.length_b   1.000
_cell.length_c   1.000
_cell.angle_alpha   90.00
_cell.angle_beta   90.00
_cell.angle_gamma   90.00
#
_symmetry.space_group_name_H-M   'P 1'
#
loop_
_entity.id
_entity.type
_entity.pdbx_description
1 polymer ?
#
loop_
_entity_poly.entity_id
_entity_poly.type
_entity_poly.pdbx_seq_one_letter_code
_entity_poly.pdbx_strand_id
1 'polypeptide(L)'
;MTRIGQRVPAFLGPSLEAQRASKAELRASEDLGAPPMGPTSRPVVRSDEKNVLPEVSAKIDLALAYARAGKPRLANKRLDEAVQLLEAKKSQSSQSSAGLHPGLWNPLGDTQSVLNQAKSAVAGLAKTTAVRPGAGETPRVVVLYGTSANPPTGDGGHAGIVRWGAKDLKIDLPDDQAPEKAFENLPADEVWVLPVYRHAFSTKRDLIDFSHRFEMAKLGFENLPELAGKIQVKDTERVVVESAFGEAEKNGTPLDQVKVGTIDIVKHLAAENPGTRFVLALGGDTCRDLLGGKWKQGDELLKMVQIAVVPRAGVDGVTGTDPNAPKLSDVSSTKVRASADLDFLKEVLHPDVLSYMMAHGLYAFAPKANEDS
;
A
#
# COMPACT_ATOMS: atom_id res chain seq x y z
N MET A 1 -34.67 -34.87 -33.75
CA MET A 1 -35.75 -33.91 -33.42
C MET A 1 -35.68 -33.76 -31.91
N THR A 2 -35.20 -32.67 -31.32
CA THR A 2 -35.81 -31.32 -31.29
C THR A 2 -34.73 -30.31 -30.89
N ARG A 3 -34.57 -29.21 -31.65
CA ARG A 3 -33.65 -28.10 -31.34
C ARG A 3 -34.36 -27.08 -30.45
N ILE A 4 -33.76 -26.72 -29.32
CA ILE A 4 -34.19 -25.58 -28.49
C ILE A 4 -33.30 -24.39 -28.88
N GLY A 5 -33.89 -23.38 -29.52
CA GLY A 5 -33.22 -22.13 -29.88
C GLY A 5 -33.43 -21.07 -28.80
N GLN A 6 -32.34 -20.58 -28.21
CA GLN A 6 -32.35 -19.37 -27.37
C GLN A 6 -32.27 -18.12 -28.27
N ARG A 7 -33.20 -17.18 -28.07
CA ARG A 7 -33.16 -15.83 -28.65
C ARG A 7 -32.31 -14.92 -27.77
N VAL A 8 -31.39 -14.18 -28.40
CA VAL A 8 -30.66 -13.06 -27.80
C VAL A 8 -31.50 -11.79 -27.93
N PRO A 9 -31.66 -10.97 -26.87
CA PRO A 9 -32.36 -9.68 -26.99
C PRO A 9 -31.44 -8.62 -27.62
N ALA A 10 -31.99 -7.85 -28.55
CA ALA A 10 -31.32 -6.72 -29.20
C ALA A 10 -31.19 -5.53 -28.22
N PHE A 11 -29.97 -5.05 -28.04
CA PHE A 11 -29.66 -3.80 -27.35
C PHE A 11 -30.11 -2.61 -28.23
N LEU A 12 -31.17 -1.91 -27.81
CA LEU A 12 -31.56 -0.62 -28.37
C LEU A 12 -30.79 0.48 -27.62
N GLY A 13 -29.85 1.13 -28.31
CA GLY A 13 -29.21 2.35 -27.82
C GLY A 13 -30.20 3.53 -27.73
N PRO A 14 -29.87 4.59 -26.99
CA PRO A 14 -30.76 5.73 -26.79
C PRO A 14 -31.06 6.45 -28.12
N SER A 15 -32.32 6.90 -28.25
CA SER A 15 -32.81 7.67 -29.40
C SER A 15 -31.99 8.97 -29.61
N LEU A 16 -31.78 9.31 -30.89
CA LEU A 16 -31.16 10.56 -31.36
C LEU A 16 -31.82 11.83 -30.80
N GLU A 17 -33.07 11.76 -30.31
CA GLU A 17 -33.72 12.89 -29.63
C GLU A 17 -33.18 13.13 -28.21
N ALA A 18 -32.79 12.08 -27.48
CA ALA A 18 -32.22 12.21 -26.14
C ALA A 18 -30.81 12.85 -26.16
N GLN A 19 -30.07 12.68 -27.26
CA GLN A 19 -28.74 13.30 -27.44
C GLN A 19 -28.83 14.79 -27.83
N ARG A 20 -29.97 15.27 -28.33
CA ARG A 20 -30.15 16.69 -28.69
C ARG A 20 -30.58 17.56 -27.50
N ALA A 21 -31.28 17.01 -26.51
CA ALA A 21 -31.66 17.74 -25.30
C ALA A 21 -30.44 18.09 -24.41
N SER A 22 -29.48 17.17 -24.26
CA SER A 22 -28.28 17.38 -23.43
C SER A 22 -27.33 18.48 -23.97
N LYS A 23 -27.39 18.78 -25.27
CA LYS A 23 -26.52 19.80 -25.90
C LYS A 23 -27.11 21.22 -25.83
N ALA A 24 -28.39 21.37 -25.49
CA ALA A 24 -29.05 22.67 -25.35
C ALA A 24 -28.89 23.26 -23.94
N GLU A 25 -28.81 22.44 -22.88
CA GLU A 25 -28.58 22.92 -21.50
C GLU A 25 -27.14 23.38 -21.24
N LEU A 26 -26.18 22.99 -22.09
CA LEU A 26 -24.76 23.38 -21.98
C LEU A 26 -24.43 24.76 -22.61
N ARG A 27 -25.42 25.49 -23.14
CA ARG A 27 -25.23 26.81 -23.78
C ARG A 27 -25.94 27.97 -23.09
N ALA A 28 -26.56 27.75 -21.93
CA ALA A 28 -27.34 28.78 -21.22
C ALA A 28 -26.69 29.31 -19.93
N SER A 29 -25.41 28.99 -19.66
CA SER A 29 -24.73 29.43 -18.43
C SER A 29 -23.58 30.44 -18.64
N GLU A 30 -23.43 31.00 -19.84
CA GLU A 30 -22.41 32.02 -20.15
C GLU A 30 -23.03 33.43 -20.30
N ASP A 31 -23.76 33.92 -19.30
CA ASP A 31 -23.98 35.38 -19.18
C ASP A 31 -24.50 35.81 -17.80
N LEU A 32 -23.62 35.82 -16.78
CA LEU A 32 -23.88 36.56 -15.54
C LEU A 32 -22.60 37.28 -15.14
N GLY A 33 -22.63 38.60 -15.29
CA GLY A 33 -21.53 39.52 -15.02
C GLY A 33 -20.97 39.41 -13.61
N ALA A 34 -19.64 39.37 -13.52
CA ALA A 34 -18.90 39.41 -12.26
C ALA A 34 -18.86 40.85 -11.70
N PRO A 35 -19.05 41.04 -10.38
CA PRO A 35 -18.87 42.34 -9.72
C PRO A 35 -17.37 42.68 -9.55
N PRO A 36 -17.01 43.97 -9.38
CA PRO A 36 -15.63 44.40 -9.34
C PRO A 36 -14.92 43.91 -8.06
N MET A 37 -13.87 43.12 -8.27
CA MET A 37 -12.96 42.67 -7.22
C MET A 37 -12.02 43.82 -6.82
N GLY A 38 -12.15 44.30 -5.59
CA GLY A 38 -11.16 45.17 -4.96
C GLY A 38 -9.82 44.45 -4.76
N PRO A 39 -8.71 45.19 -4.54
CA PRO A 39 -7.38 44.62 -4.49
C PRO A 39 -7.16 43.83 -3.20
N THR A 40 -7.34 42.51 -3.25
CA THR A 40 -6.84 41.62 -2.20
C THR A 40 -5.37 41.33 -2.49
N SER A 41 -4.48 41.96 -1.73
CA SER A 41 -3.04 41.65 -1.71
C SER A 41 -2.83 40.22 -1.22
N ARG A 42 -2.80 39.26 -2.15
CA ARG A 42 -2.41 37.87 -1.83
C ARG A 42 -0.88 37.83 -1.66
N PRO A 43 -0.36 37.23 -0.58
CA PRO A 43 1.06 36.95 -0.49
C PRO A 43 1.40 35.85 -1.51
N VAL A 44 1.88 36.24 -2.68
CA VAL A 44 2.47 35.32 -3.63
C VAL A 44 3.92 35.11 -3.18
N VAL A 45 4.18 34.02 -2.46
CA VAL A 45 5.56 33.53 -2.29
C VAL A 45 5.98 32.99 -3.66
N ARG A 46 6.62 33.80 -4.50
CA ARG A 46 7.27 33.31 -5.72
C ARG A 46 8.63 32.74 -5.32
N SER A 47 8.84 31.45 -5.58
CA SER A 47 10.12 30.74 -5.45
C SER A 47 11.20 31.31 -6.36
N ASP A 48 10.81 32.00 -7.43
CA ASP A 48 11.67 32.36 -8.56
C ASP A 48 12.70 33.46 -8.25
N GLU A 49 12.61 34.12 -7.09
CA GLU A 49 13.53 35.21 -6.69
C GLU A 49 14.62 34.79 -5.69
N LYS A 50 14.61 33.54 -5.20
CA LYS A 50 15.58 33.07 -4.19
C LYS A 50 16.40 31.89 -4.71
N ASN A 51 17.67 31.84 -4.33
CA ASN A 51 18.60 30.72 -4.62
C ASN A 51 18.22 29.47 -3.81
N VAL A 52 17.05 28.90 -4.08
CA VAL A 52 16.50 27.72 -3.41
C VAL A 52 16.95 26.46 -4.16
N LEU A 53 17.26 25.40 -3.42
CA LEU A 53 17.53 24.10 -4.02
C LEU A 53 16.30 23.61 -4.83
N PRO A 54 16.42 23.33 -6.15
CA PRO A 54 15.26 23.01 -7.00
C PRO A 54 14.44 21.81 -6.50
N GLU A 55 15.10 20.76 -6.02
CA GLU A 55 14.44 19.58 -5.46
C GLU A 55 13.59 19.90 -4.22
N VAL A 56 14.07 20.82 -3.37
CA VAL A 56 13.34 21.27 -2.17
C VAL A 56 12.18 22.18 -2.57
N SER A 57 12.39 23.07 -3.55
CA SER A 57 11.34 23.95 -4.08
C SER A 57 10.18 23.13 -4.65
N ALA A 58 10.47 22.14 -5.49
CA ALA A 58 9.44 21.26 -6.07
C ALA A 58 8.58 20.56 -5.00
N LYS A 59 9.17 20.14 -3.87
CA LYS A 59 8.43 19.56 -2.75
C LYS A 59 7.59 20.59 -2.01
N ILE A 60 8.09 21.81 -1.84
CA ILE A 60 7.35 22.93 -1.24
C ILE A 60 6.14 23.31 -2.12
N ASP A 61 6.33 23.43 -3.42
CA ASP A 61 5.26 23.79 -4.36
C ASP A 61 4.13 22.76 -4.34
N LEU A 62 4.51 21.48 -4.35
CA LEU A 62 3.57 20.37 -4.24
C LEU A 62 2.85 20.36 -2.88
N ALA A 63 3.55 20.65 -1.78
CA ALA A 63 2.92 20.80 -0.47
C ALA A 63 1.87 21.90 -0.44
N LEU A 64 2.18 23.06 -1.03
CA LEU A 64 1.24 24.18 -1.15
C LEU A 64 0.05 23.81 -2.04
N ALA A 65 0.27 23.07 -3.12
CA ALA A 65 -0.80 22.59 -3.99
C ALA A 65 -1.77 21.64 -3.23
N TYR A 66 -1.24 20.68 -2.48
CA TYR A 66 -2.04 19.81 -1.61
C TYR A 66 -2.80 20.60 -0.54
N ALA A 67 -2.16 21.58 0.11
CA ALA A 67 -2.81 22.41 1.12
C ALA A 67 -3.99 23.20 0.55
N ARG A 68 -3.84 23.76 -0.67
CA ARG A 68 -4.92 24.45 -1.40
C ARG A 68 -6.05 23.51 -1.80
N ALA A 69 -5.73 22.26 -2.10
CA ALA A 69 -6.70 21.20 -2.39
C ALA A 69 -7.41 20.64 -1.13
N GLY A 70 -7.13 21.17 0.07
CA GLY A 70 -7.69 20.68 1.32
C GLY A 70 -7.12 19.31 1.73
N LYS A 71 -5.87 19.03 1.37
CA LYS A 71 -5.13 17.79 1.65
C LYS A 71 -3.97 18.06 2.63
N PRO A 72 -4.26 18.37 3.90
CA PRO A 72 -3.24 18.81 4.86
C PRO A 72 -2.24 17.70 5.22
N ARG A 73 -2.61 16.42 5.19
CA ARG A 73 -1.68 15.33 5.56
C ARG A 73 -0.61 15.13 4.48
N LEU A 74 -1.03 15.08 3.22
CA LEU A 74 -0.17 15.01 2.05
C LEU A 74 0.69 16.27 1.95
N ALA A 75 0.12 17.45 2.21
CA ALA A 75 0.89 18.69 2.28
C ALA A 75 2.02 18.62 3.31
N ASN A 76 1.71 18.21 4.56
CA ASN A 76 2.71 18.06 5.60
C ASN A 76 3.75 17.00 5.26
N LYS A 77 3.33 15.86 4.68
CA LYS A 77 4.26 14.82 4.21
C LYS A 77 5.26 15.36 3.18
N ARG A 78 4.81 16.18 2.22
CA ARG A 78 5.72 16.81 1.25
C ARG A 78 6.66 17.84 1.88
N LEU A 79 6.21 18.55 2.92
CA LEU A 79 7.11 19.42 3.70
C LEU A 79 8.16 18.62 4.47
N ASP A 80 7.80 17.47 5.06
CA ASP A 80 8.76 16.61 5.75
C ASP A 80 9.81 16.05 4.79
N GLU A 81 9.40 15.63 3.59
CA GLU A 81 10.32 15.25 2.50
C GLU A 81 11.26 16.41 2.12
N ALA A 82 10.75 17.64 2.03
CA ALA A 82 11.55 18.83 1.75
C ALA A 82 12.59 19.10 2.86
N VAL A 83 12.20 18.94 4.14
CA VAL A 83 13.11 19.04 5.29
C VAL A 83 14.22 18.00 5.19
N GLN A 84 13.87 16.73 4.96
CA GLN A 84 14.84 15.64 4.88
C GLN A 84 15.86 15.85 3.75
N LEU A 85 15.40 16.32 2.58
CA LEU A 85 16.28 16.67 1.47
C LEU A 85 17.25 17.80 1.83
N LEU A 86 16.77 18.85 2.49
CA LEU A 86 17.62 19.97 2.91
C LEU A 86 18.69 19.53 3.92
N GLU A 87 18.30 18.72 4.92
CA GLU A 87 19.25 18.20 5.93
C GLU A 87 20.30 17.29 5.29
N ALA A 88 19.92 16.41 4.36
CA ALA A 88 20.87 15.57 3.63
C ALA A 88 21.91 16.41 2.86
N LYS A 89 21.50 17.51 2.21
CA LYS A 89 22.40 18.42 1.49
C LYS A 89 23.32 19.19 2.44
N LYS A 90 22.82 19.62 3.61
CA LYS A 90 23.66 20.25 4.67
C LYS A 90 24.75 19.29 5.14
N SER A 91 24.40 18.03 5.41
CA SER A 91 25.38 17.01 5.82
C SER A 91 26.45 16.77 4.75
N GLN A 92 26.07 16.69 3.47
CA GLN A 92 27.02 16.55 2.36
C GLN A 92 27.97 17.76 2.25
N SER A 93 27.45 18.98 2.37
CA SER A 93 28.27 20.21 2.29
C SER A 93 29.28 20.34 3.45
N SER A 94 28.94 19.86 4.64
CA SER A 94 29.83 19.89 5.80
C SER A 94 31.03 18.95 5.68
N GLN A 95 30.94 17.92 4.83
CA GLN A 95 32.04 16.99 4.56
C GLN A 95 32.96 17.49 3.44
N SER A 96 32.53 18.46 2.64
CA SER A 96 33.27 18.98 1.48
C SER A 96 33.91 20.35 1.69
N SER A 97 33.74 20.99 2.85
CA SER A 97 34.19 22.38 3.06
C SER A 97 35.66 22.49 3.46
N ALA A 98 36.56 22.30 2.48
CA ALA A 98 37.87 22.95 2.46
C ALA A 98 37.80 24.14 1.48
N GLY A 99 37.50 25.34 2.00
CA GLY A 99 37.57 26.60 1.26
C GLY A 99 36.23 27.14 0.78
N LEU A 100 35.58 27.98 1.60
CA LEU A 100 34.55 28.91 1.11
C LEU A 100 34.90 30.33 1.57
N HIS A 101 34.99 31.23 0.59
CA HIS A 101 35.26 32.66 0.77
C HIS A 101 34.06 33.37 1.43
N PRO A 102 34.30 34.32 2.34
CA PRO A 102 33.24 35.11 2.95
C PRO A 102 32.72 36.15 1.94
N GLY A 103 31.46 36.04 1.51
CA GLY A 103 30.78 37.15 0.84
C GLY A 103 29.71 36.82 -0.19
N LEU A 104 29.63 35.61 -0.73
CA LEU A 104 28.66 35.31 -1.77
C LEU A 104 28.12 33.88 -1.65
N TRP A 105 26.79 33.77 -1.62
CA TRP A 105 25.96 32.57 -1.80
C TRP A 105 25.76 31.70 -0.55
N ASN A 106 24.57 31.80 0.04
CA ASN A 106 24.09 30.86 1.06
C ASN A 106 22.74 30.22 0.65
N PRO A 107 22.73 29.36 -0.38
CA PRO A 107 21.50 28.73 -0.88
C PRO A 107 20.80 27.87 0.20
N LEU A 108 21.54 27.33 1.17
CA LEU A 108 20.98 26.55 2.27
C LEU A 108 20.19 27.42 3.25
N GLY A 109 20.70 28.61 3.58
CA GLY A 109 20.01 29.60 4.42
C GLY A 109 18.74 30.12 3.76
N ASP A 110 18.82 30.47 2.48
CA ASP A 110 17.67 30.93 1.69
C ASP A 110 16.60 29.84 1.60
N THR A 111 17.01 28.60 1.32
CA THR A 111 16.11 27.43 1.27
C THR A 111 15.42 27.19 2.62
N GLN A 112 16.14 27.30 3.74
CA GLN A 112 15.55 27.15 5.08
C GLN A 112 14.49 28.22 5.36
N SER A 113 14.75 29.47 4.97
CA SER A 113 13.81 30.59 5.12
C SER A 113 12.52 30.33 4.32
N VAL A 114 12.64 29.90 3.07
CA VAL A 114 11.48 29.56 2.21
C VAL A 114 10.70 28.39 2.79
N LEU A 115 11.37 27.34 3.29
CA LEU A 115 10.72 26.20 3.92
C LEU A 115 9.93 26.60 5.18
N ASN A 116 10.45 27.52 6.00
CA ASN A 116 9.74 28.03 7.18
C ASN A 116 8.51 28.88 6.80
N GLN A 117 8.61 29.67 5.72
CA GLN A 117 7.47 30.41 5.17
C GLN A 117 6.39 29.45 4.63
N ALA A 118 6.80 28.39 3.92
CA ALA A 118 5.90 27.37 3.41
C ALA A 118 5.16 26.62 4.53
N LYS A 119 5.85 26.23 5.61
CA LYS A 119 5.23 25.61 6.79
C LYS A 119 4.12 26.50 7.37
N SER A 120 4.39 27.80 7.52
CA SER A 120 3.39 28.77 8.00
C SER A 120 2.20 28.89 7.03
N ALA A 121 2.45 28.91 5.72
CA ALA A 121 1.42 29.01 4.70
C ALA A 121 0.52 27.76 4.65
N VAL A 122 1.09 26.56 4.69
CA VAL A 122 0.34 25.28 4.76
C VAL A 122 -0.52 25.25 6.02
N ALA A 123 0.02 25.64 7.18
CA ALA A 123 -0.75 25.72 8.42
C ALA A 123 -1.92 26.72 8.36
N GLY A 124 -1.75 27.83 7.62
CA GLY A 124 -2.83 28.79 7.35
C GLY A 124 -3.93 28.21 6.47
N LEU A 125 -3.56 27.59 5.34
CA LEU A 125 -4.49 27.00 4.37
C LEU A 125 -5.28 25.81 4.92
N ALA A 126 -4.66 25.02 5.81
CA ALA A 126 -5.32 23.89 6.47
C ALA A 126 -6.49 24.34 7.36
N LYS A 127 -6.47 25.58 7.88
CA LYS A 127 -7.54 26.12 8.72
C LYS A 127 -8.73 26.64 7.93
N THR A 128 -8.55 26.98 6.66
CA THR A 128 -9.57 27.69 5.86
C THR A 128 -10.41 26.79 4.97
N THR A 129 -10.01 25.53 4.78
CA THR A 129 -10.47 24.75 3.62
C THR A 129 -10.90 23.35 4.02
N ALA A 130 -12.13 23.21 4.50
CA ALA A 130 -12.83 21.93 4.45
C ALA A 130 -13.44 21.78 3.05
N VAL A 131 -12.60 21.48 2.05
CA VAL A 131 -13.10 21.11 0.72
C VAL A 131 -13.79 19.76 0.89
N ARG A 132 -15.12 19.74 0.74
CA ARG A 132 -15.84 18.47 0.61
C ARG A 132 -15.18 17.67 -0.51
N PRO A 133 -14.93 16.36 -0.35
CA PRO A 133 -14.42 15.55 -1.45
C PRO A 133 -15.29 15.82 -2.69
N GLY A 134 -14.64 16.16 -3.80
CA GLY A 134 -15.34 16.34 -5.07
C GLY A 134 -16.15 15.09 -5.39
N ALA A 135 -17.24 15.25 -6.15
CA ALA A 135 -18.23 14.22 -6.45
C ALA A 135 -17.72 13.03 -7.31
N GLY A 136 -16.45 12.66 -7.21
CA GLY A 136 -15.89 11.44 -7.79
C GLY A 136 -16.15 10.24 -6.89
N GLU A 137 -16.29 9.06 -7.50
CA GLU A 137 -16.34 7.80 -6.76
C GLU A 137 -15.05 7.63 -5.95
N THR A 138 -15.20 7.28 -4.66
CA THR A 138 -14.06 6.94 -3.82
C THR A 138 -13.46 5.64 -4.35
N PRO A 139 -12.16 5.57 -4.62
CA PRO A 139 -11.56 4.34 -5.14
C PRO A 139 -11.70 3.23 -4.11
N ARG A 140 -11.96 2.01 -4.59
CA ARG A 140 -11.89 0.82 -3.75
C ARG A 140 -10.44 0.59 -3.33
N VAL A 141 -10.19 0.42 -2.03
CA VAL A 141 -8.86 0.26 -1.45
C VAL A 141 -8.73 -1.14 -0.85
N VAL A 142 -7.73 -1.88 -1.31
CA VAL A 142 -7.46 -3.25 -0.87
C VAL A 142 -6.03 -3.36 -0.33
N VAL A 143 -5.90 -3.87 0.89
CA VAL A 143 -4.60 -4.15 1.50
C VAL A 143 -4.17 -5.56 1.14
N LEU A 144 -3.01 -5.70 0.53
CA LEU A 144 -2.37 -6.97 0.22
C LEU A 144 -1.41 -7.34 1.36
N TYR A 145 -1.61 -8.51 1.96
CA TYR A 145 -0.76 -9.04 3.01
C TYR A 145 -0.20 -10.42 2.62
N GLY A 146 1.03 -10.42 2.10
CA GLY A 146 1.76 -11.65 1.77
C GLY A 146 2.37 -12.30 3.01
N THR A 147 2.12 -13.59 3.22
CA THR A 147 2.66 -14.35 4.35
C THR A 147 2.87 -15.82 4.02
N SER A 148 3.83 -16.49 4.65
CA SER A 148 3.94 -17.95 4.54
C SER A 148 2.85 -18.70 5.30
N ALA A 149 2.27 -18.08 6.35
CA ALA A 149 1.23 -18.65 7.22
C ALA A 149 1.50 -20.13 7.59
N ASN A 150 2.68 -20.41 8.16
CA ASN A 150 3.15 -21.78 8.41
C ASN A 150 3.42 -22.08 9.91
N PRO A 151 2.40 -22.09 10.80
CA PRO A 151 0.98 -21.79 10.56
C PRO A 151 0.67 -20.27 10.70
N PRO A 152 -0.54 -19.82 10.33
CA PRO A 152 -1.01 -18.49 10.70
C PRO A 152 -1.10 -18.36 12.23
N THR A 153 -0.83 -17.16 12.76
CA THR A 153 -0.86 -16.88 14.20
C THR A 153 -1.92 -15.84 14.55
N GLY A 154 -2.34 -15.82 15.81
CA GLY A 154 -3.38 -14.93 16.36
C GLY A 154 -2.94 -13.46 16.46
N ASP A 155 -3.58 -12.72 17.37
CA ASP A 155 -3.49 -11.25 17.43
C ASP A 155 -2.10 -10.71 17.75
N GLY A 156 -1.27 -11.51 18.43
CA GLY A 156 0.15 -11.20 18.65
C GLY A 156 1.02 -11.28 17.40
N GLY A 157 0.51 -11.83 16.29
CA GLY A 157 1.23 -11.97 15.03
C GLY A 157 0.37 -11.65 13.82
N HIS A 158 0.06 -12.66 12.99
CA HIS A 158 -0.56 -12.43 11.68
C HIS A 158 -1.95 -11.80 11.77
N ALA A 159 -2.83 -12.31 12.65
CA ALA A 159 -4.19 -11.78 12.76
C ALA A 159 -4.19 -10.33 13.23
N GLY A 160 -3.22 -9.92 14.06
CA GLY A 160 -3.06 -8.52 14.47
C GLY A 160 -2.82 -7.58 13.29
N ILE A 161 -1.98 -7.98 12.33
CA ILE A 161 -1.74 -7.21 11.10
C ILE A 161 -2.99 -7.14 10.24
N VAL A 162 -3.70 -8.26 10.08
CA VAL A 162 -4.94 -8.33 9.30
C VAL A 162 -6.01 -7.42 9.91
N ARG A 163 -6.20 -7.45 11.23
CA ARG A 163 -7.16 -6.58 11.92
C ARG A 163 -6.80 -5.11 11.77
N TRP A 164 -5.54 -4.76 11.98
CA TRP A 164 -5.06 -3.40 11.81
C TRP A 164 -5.29 -2.90 10.37
N GLY A 165 -4.95 -3.70 9.37
CA GLY A 165 -5.17 -3.36 7.96
C GLY A 165 -6.64 -3.10 7.65
N ALA A 166 -7.55 -3.84 8.28
CA ALA A 166 -8.99 -3.76 8.01
C ALA A 166 -9.74 -2.66 8.79
N LYS A 167 -9.25 -2.28 9.99
CA LYS A 167 -9.94 -1.32 10.87
C LYS A 167 -9.22 0.02 10.98
N ASP A 168 -7.92 -0.04 11.18
CA ASP A 168 -7.16 1.06 11.78
C ASP A 168 -6.29 1.77 10.74
N LEU A 169 -5.77 1.04 9.76
CA LEU A 169 -4.94 1.58 8.70
C LEU A 169 -5.70 2.69 7.94
N LYS A 170 -5.04 3.85 7.83
CA LYS A 170 -5.52 5.02 7.09
C LYS A 170 -4.58 5.29 5.92
N ILE A 171 -5.15 5.32 4.73
CA ILE A 171 -4.43 5.33 3.46
C ILE A 171 -4.57 6.69 2.82
N ASP A 172 -3.43 7.30 2.51
CA ASP A 172 -3.34 8.55 1.77
C ASP A 172 -2.96 8.21 0.32
N LEU A 173 -3.83 8.49 -0.65
CA LEU A 173 -3.58 8.24 -2.07
C LEU A 173 -3.19 9.57 -2.76
N PRO A 174 -1.89 9.87 -2.92
CA PRO A 174 -1.46 11.08 -3.60
C PRO A 174 -1.78 11.04 -5.09
N ASP A 175 -2.00 12.22 -5.66
CA ASP A 175 -1.99 12.48 -7.10
C ASP A 175 -1.19 13.75 -7.31
N ASP A 176 0.12 13.60 -7.54
CA ASP A 176 1.04 14.74 -7.63
C ASP A 176 0.80 15.59 -8.89
N GLN A 177 0.08 15.06 -9.89
CA GLN A 177 -0.30 15.79 -11.10
C GLN A 177 -1.63 16.54 -10.92
N ALA A 178 -2.53 16.01 -10.11
CA ALA A 178 -3.83 16.58 -9.80
C ALA A 178 -4.15 16.48 -8.29
N PRO A 179 -3.53 17.33 -7.44
CA PRO A 179 -3.69 17.27 -5.97
C PRO A 179 -5.14 17.30 -5.47
N GLU A 180 -6.07 17.90 -6.22
CA GLU A 180 -7.50 17.91 -5.95
C GLU A 180 -8.17 16.53 -6.06
N LYS A 181 -7.58 15.60 -6.83
CA LYS A 181 -8.03 14.21 -6.98
C LYS A 181 -7.42 13.26 -5.96
N ALA A 182 -6.50 13.74 -5.13
CA ALA A 182 -5.90 12.92 -4.08
C ALA A 182 -6.90 12.62 -2.96
N PHE A 183 -6.69 11.49 -2.28
CA PHE A 183 -7.48 11.08 -1.12
C PHE A 183 -6.60 11.00 0.13
N GLU A 184 -7.19 11.32 1.28
CA GLU A 184 -6.52 11.22 2.58
C GLU A 184 -7.39 10.45 3.56
N ASN A 185 -6.74 9.76 4.50
CA ASN A 185 -7.38 8.99 5.56
C ASN A 185 -8.43 7.97 5.08
N LEU A 186 -8.27 7.39 3.89
CA LEU A 186 -9.19 6.37 3.43
C LEU A 186 -9.06 5.12 4.32
N PRO A 187 -10.18 4.53 4.77
CA PRO A 187 -10.15 3.17 5.31
C PRO A 187 -9.85 2.18 4.18
N ALA A 188 -9.31 1.02 4.53
CA ALA A 188 -9.35 -0.12 3.61
C ALA A 188 -10.78 -0.68 3.52
N ASP A 189 -11.22 -1.00 2.32
CA ASP A 189 -12.45 -1.75 2.11
C ASP A 189 -12.24 -3.21 2.48
N GLU A 190 -11.10 -3.77 2.07
CA GLU A 190 -10.77 -5.18 2.26
C GLU A 190 -9.27 -5.40 2.55
N VAL A 191 -8.99 -6.54 3.18
CA VAL A 191 -7.63 -7.09 3.31
C VAL A 191 -7.60 -8.45 2.61
N TRP A 192 -6.69 -8.58 1.65
CA TRP A 192 -6.42 -9.83 0.97
C TRP A 192 -5.13 -10.44 1.49
N VAL A 193 -5.27 -11.57 2.17
CA VAL A 193 -4.15 -12.37 2.64
C VAL A 193 -3.72 -13.29 1.50
N LEU A 194 -2.42 -13.28 1.19
CA LEU A 194 -1.82 -14.03 0.09
C LEU A 194 -0.82 -15.04 0.65
N PRO A 195 -1.23 -16.29 0.95
CA PRO A 195 -0.31 -17.33 1.35
C PRO A 195 0.73 -17.61 0.27
N VAL A 196 2.02 -17.64 0.64
CA VAL A 196 3.12 -17.93 -0.28
C VAL A 196 2.95 -19.33 -0.87
N TYR A 197 2.98 -19.47 -2.19
CA TYR A 197 2.84 -20.76 -2.85
C TYR A 197 4.17 -21.51 -2.88
N ARG A 198 5.23 -20.85 -3.39
CA ARG A 198 6.60 -21.36 -3.39
C ARG A 198 7.55 -20.24 -2.96
N HIS A 199 8.34 -20.47 -1.92
CA HIS A 199 9.29 -19.45 -1.48
C HIS A 199 10.40 -19.23 -2.52
N ALA A 200 10.61 -17.98 -2.90
CA ALA A 200 11.72 -17.55 -3.76
C ALA A 200 13.12 -17.82 -3.13
N PHE A 201 13.19 -18.02 -1.81
CA PHE A 201 14.43 -18.30 -1.09
C PHE A 201 14.58 -19.80 -0.80
N SER A 202 15.70 -20.39 -1.25
CA SER A 202 16.02 -21.81 -1.07
C SER A 202 16.09 -22.25 0.40
N THR A 203 16.45 -21.35 1.32
CA THR A 203 16.58 -21.60 2.76
C THR A 203 15.24 -21.60 3.52
N LYS A 204 14.14 -21.18 2.89
CA LYS A 204 12.80 -21.12 3.50
C LYS A 204 11.85 -22.17 2.90
N ARG A 205 12.38 -23.24 2.29
CA ARG A 205 11.60 -24.30 1.63
C ARG A 205 10.99 -25.32 2.59
N ASP A 206 11.28 -25.24 3.88
CA ASP A 206 10.65 -26.06 4.93
C ASP A 206 9.22 -25.56 5.24
N LEU A 207 8.39 -25.55 4.21
CA LEU A 207 6.96 -25.29 4.30
C LEU A 207 6.23 -26.62 4.19
N ILE A 208 5.21 -26.81 5.03
CA ILE A 208 4.24 -27.87 4.77
C ILE A 208 3.47 -27.55 3.48
N ASP A 209 2.71 -28.54 3.00
CA ASP A 209 1.92 -28.42 1.79
C ASP A 209 1.07 -27.13 1.75
N PHE A 210 1.02 -26.51 0.57
CA PHE A 210 0.31 -25.25 0.38
C PHE A 210 -1.17 -25.36 0.77
N SER A 211 -1.83 -26.48 0.47
CA SER A 211 -3.25 -26.66 0.77
C SER A 211 -3.54 -26.55 2.27
N HIS A 212 -2.69 -27.13 3.13
CA HIS A 212 -2.84 -27.00 4.58
C HIS A 212 -2.65 -25.55 5.04
N ARG A 213 -1.64 -24.85 4.52
CA ARG A 213 -1.39 -23.45 4.92
C ARG A 213 -2.51 -22.51 4.44
N PHE A 214 -3.00 -22.74 3.23
CA PHE A 214 -4.12 -22.00 2.64
C PHE A 214 -5.40 -22.20 3.48
N GLU A 215 -5.74 -23.44 3.81
CA GLU A 215 -6.92 -23.75 4.62
C GLU A 215 -6.80 -23.19 6.05
N MET A 216 -5.66 -23.36 6.70
CA MET A 216 -5.42 -22.74 8.02
C MET A 216 -5.51 -21.21 7.95
N ALA A 217 -5.01 -20.58 6.87
CA ALA A 217 -5.13 -19.13 6.71
C ALA A 217 -6.61 -18.71 6.59
N LYS A 218 -7.45 -19.45 5.85
CA LYS A 218 -8.90 -19.20 5.81
C LYS A 218 -9.53 -19.28 7.18
N LEU A 219 -9.28 -20.37 7.91
CA LEU A 219 -9.77 -20.58 9.27
C LEU A 219 -9.30 -19.49 10.24
N GLY A 220 -8.06 -19.04 10.11
CA GLY A 220 -7.45 -18.06 11.00
C GLY A 220 -7.81 -16.60 10.71
N PHE A 221 -8.24 -16.26 9.48
CA PHE A 221 -8.41 -14.87 9.06
C PHE A 221 -9.80 -14.52 8.52
N GLU A 222 -10.48 -15.39 7.76
CA GLU A 222 -11.81 -15.07 7.18
C GLU A 222 -12.92 -15.11 8.25
N ASN A 223 -12.71 -15.90 9.31
CA ASN A 223 -13.68 -16.10 10.38
C ASN A 223 -13.55 -15.08 11.53
N LEU A 224 -12.79 -13.99 11.35
CA LEU A 224 -12.67 -12.95 12.38
C LEU A 224 -14.03 -12.24 12.57
N PRO A 225 -14.72 -12.41 13.71
CA PRO A 225 -16.16 -12.09 13.82
C PRO A 225 -16.52 -10.63 13.50
N GLU A 226 -15.68 -9.70 13.91
CA GLU A 226 -15.85 -8.26 13.67
C GLU A 226 -15.47 -7.77 12.26
N LEU A 227 -14.93 -8.65 11.41
CA LEU A 227 -14.38 -8.33 10.08
C LEU A 227 -15.03 -9.18 8.99
N ALA A 228 -16.19 -9.77 9.29
CA ALA A 228 -16.96 -10.58 8.35
C ALA A 228 -17.13 -9.84 7.01
N GLY A 229 -16.72 -10.49 5.92
CA GLY A 229 -16.78 -9.96 4.56
C GLY A 229 -15.69 -8.95 4.17
N LYS A 230 -14.82 -8.53 5.10
CA LYS A 230 -13.69 -7.63 4.81
C LYS A 230 -12.39 -8.35 4.49
N ILE A 231 -12.26 -9.61 4.89
CA ILE A 231 -11.02 -10.38 4.76
C ILE A 231 -11.23 -11.47 3.73
N GLN A 232 -10.29 -11.60 2.79
CA GLN A 232 -10.24 -12.71 1.85
C GLN A 232 -8.86 -13.34 1.88
N VAL A 233 -8.80 -14.66 1.91
CA VAL A 233 -7.57 -15.41 1.69
C VAL A 233 -7.58 -15.90 0.24
N LYS A 234 -6.63 -15.42 -0.56
CA LYS A 234 -6.58 -15.73 -1.99
C LYS A 234 -5.40 -16.63 -2.34
N ASP A 235 -5.63 -17.58 -3.21
CA ASP A 235 -4.61 -18.46 -3.78
C ASP A 235 -3.95 -17.84 -5.03
N THR A 236 -4.08 -16.53 -5.21
CA THR A 236 -3.58 -15.80 -6.38
C THR A 236 -2.10 -16.08 -6.66
N GLU A 237 -1.26 -16.19 -5.63
CA GLU A 237 0.16 -16.52 -5.86
C GLU A 237 0.33 -17.89 -6.53
N ARG A 238 -0.46 -18.90 -6.13
CA ARG A 238 -0.48 -20.21 -6.79
C ARG A 238 -0.90 -20.09 -8.24
N VAL A 239 -2.00 -19.38 -8.51
CA VAL A 239 -2.52 -19.17 -9.87
C VAL A 239 -1.47 -18.53 -10.77
N VAL A 240 -0.81 -17.46 -10.31
CA VAL A 240 0.22 -16.75 -11.08
C VAL A 240 1.45 -17.63 -11.32
N VAL A 241 1.89 -18.40 -10.31
CA VAL A 241 3.05 -19.30 -10.46
C VAL A 241 2.75 -20.45 -11.41
N GLU A 242 1.61 -21.11 -11.27
CA GLU A 242 1.19 -22.20 -12.15
C GLU A 242 1.00 -21.71 -13.60
N SER A 243 0.44 -20.52 -13.79
CA SER A 243 0.33 -19.90 -15.11
C SER A 243 1.71 -19.66 -15.74
N ALA A 244 2.66 -19.09 -14.97
CA ALA A 244 4.02 -18.84 -15.46
C ALA A 244 4.76 -20.13 -15.83
N PHE A 245 4.54 -21.22 -15.08
CA PHE A 245 5.11 -22.53 -15.42
C PHE A 245 4.46 -23.13 -16.66
N GLY A 246 3.14 -23.06 -16.79
CA GLY A 246 2.45 -23.54 -17.99
C GLY A 246 2.88 -22.78 -19.26
N GLU A 247 3.18 -21.49 -19.16
CA GLU A 247 3.78 -20.73 -20.26
C GLU A 247 5.22 -21.14 -20.55
N ALA A 248 6.03 -21.35 -19.51
CA ALA A 248 7.40 -21.81 -19.66
C ALA A 248 7.48 -23.17 -20.36
N GLU A 249 6.64 -24.13 -19.97
CA GLU A 249 6.55 -25.45 -20.60
C GLU A 249 6.18 -25.34 -22.09
N LYS A 250 5.19 -24.52 -22.44
CA LYS A 250 4.79 -24.26 -23.84
C LYS A 250 5.92 -23.66 -24.66
N ASN A 251 6.76 -22.84 -24.04
CA ASN A 251 7.86 -22.14 -24.69
C ASN A 251 9.20 -22.91 -24.63
N GLY A 252 9.24 -24.10 -24.01
CA GLY A 252 10.47 -24.87 -23.82
C GLY A 252 11.46 -24.23 -22.84
N THR A 253 11.00 -23.31 -21.98
CA THR A 253 11.80 -22.67 -20.95
C THR A 253 11.93 -23.60 -19.74
N PRO A 254 13.16 -23.89 -19.25
CA PRO A 254 13.36 -24.65 -18.02
C PRO A 254 12.68 -23.99 -16.80
N LEU A 255 11.94 -24.78 -16.01
CA LEU A 255 11.15 -24.28 -14.87
C LEU A 255 12.00 -23.61 -13.79
N ASP A 256 13.26 -24.01 -13.64
CA ASP A 256 14.22 -23.43 -12.70
C ASP A 256 14.65 -22.00 -13.09
N GLN A 257 14.42 -21.60 -14.34
CA GLN A 257 14.66 -20.24 -14.83
C GLN A 257 13.45 -19.32 -14.66
N VAL A 258 12.27 -19.86 -14.34
CA VAL A 258 11.05 -19.07 -14.15
C VAL A 258 11.09 -18.37 -12.80
N LYS A 259 11.07 -17.03 -12.83
CA LYS A 259 11.05 -16.19 -11.63
C LYS A 259 9.74 -15.42 -11.55
N VAL A 260 8.92 -15.76 -10.57
CA VAL A 260 7.72 -15.00 -10.19
C VAL A 260 8.03 -14.17 -8.95
N GLY A 261 7.69 -12.89 -8.99
CA GLY A 261 7.81 -11.97 -7.87
C GLY A 261 6.48 -11.28 -7.56
N THR A 262 6.45 -10.53 -6.45
CA THR A 262 5.25 -9.79 -6.01
C THR A 262 4.70 -8.85 -7.09
N ILE A 263 5.55 -8.31 -7.95
CA ILE A 263 5.14 -7.49 -9.10
C ILE A 263 4.19 -8.24 -10.04
N ASP A 264 4.43 -9.52 -10.31
CA ASP A 264 3.61 -10.32 -11.22
C ASP A 264 2.22 -10.57 -10.60
N ILE A 265 2.19 -10.79 -9.28
CA ILE A 265 0.95 -10.95 -8.50
C ILE A 265 0.14 -9.66 -8.52
N VAL A 266 0.76 -8.51 -8.26
CA VAL A 266 0.09 -7.21 -8.28
C VAL A 266 -0.44 -6.88 -9.67
N LYS A 267 0.34 -7.16 -10.73
CA LYS A 267 -0.11 -6.97 -12.13
C LYS A 267 -1.34 -7.81 -12.45
N HIS A 268 -1.34 -9.08 -12.04
CA HIS A 268 -2.47 -9.97 -12.20
C HIS A 268 -3.71 -9.45 -11.45
N LEU A 269 -3.57 -9.09 -10.17
CA LEU A 269 -4.68 -8.55 -9.38
C LEU A 269 -5.22 -7.22 -9.94
N ALA A 270 -4.36 -6.33 -10.43
CA ALA A 270 -4.75 -5.06 -11.05
C ALA A 270 -5.50 -5.26 -12.37
N ALA A 271 -5.12 -6.26 -13.17
CA ALA A 271 -5.85 -6.60 -14.38
C ALA A 271 -7.25 -7.16 -14.08
N GLU A 272 -7.39 -7.98 -13.04
CA GLU A 272 -8.67 -8.56 -12.63
C GLU A 272 -9.58 -7.57 -11.87
N ASN A 273 -9.01 -6.52 -11.28
CA ASN A 273 -9.74 -5.56 -10.46
C ASN A 273 -9.49 -4.11 -10.90
N PRO A 274 -9.95 -3.72 -12.11
CA PRO A 274 -9.81 -2.34 -12.59
C PRO A 274 -10.40 -1.34 -11.59
N GLY A 275 -9.69 -0.23 -11.37
CA GLY A 275 -10.12 0.82 -10.42
C GLY A 275 -9.83 0.54 -8.94
N THR A 276 -9.36 -0.66 -8.60
CA THR A 276 -8.91 -0.97 -7.23
C THR A 276 -7.51 -0.40 -6.99
N ARG A 277 -7.31 0.20 -5.80
CA ARG A 277 -6.02 0.70 -5.32
C ARG A 277 -5.46 -0.28 -4.32
N PHE A 278 -4.31 -0.86 -4.66
CA PHE A 278 -3.64 -1.82 -3.81
C PHE A 278 -2.62 -1.15 -2.89
N VAL A 279 -2.63 -1.57 -1.63
CA VAL A 279 -1.64 -1.19 -0.62
C VAL A 279 -0.95 -2.44 -0.13
N LEU A 280 0.37 -2.51 -0.23
CA LEU A 280 1.15 -3.67 0.21
C LEU A 280 1.59 -3.49 1.66
N ALA A 281 1.08 -4.34 2.55
CA ALA A 281 1.47 -4.36 3.95
C ALA A 281 2.74 -5.21 4.14
N LEU A 282 3.83 -4.60 4.63
CA LEU A 282 5.13 -5.24 4.80
C LEU A 282 5.69 -5.04 6.20
N GLY A 283 6.39 -6.04 6.74
CA GLY A 283 7.27 -5.84 7.89
C GLY A 283 8.46 -4.94 7.54
N GLY A 284 8.98 -4.20 8.51
CA GLY A 284 10.10 -3.26 8.29
C GLY A 284 11.35 -3.89 7.65
N ASP A 285 11.68 -5.13 8.00
CA ASP A 285 12.77 -5.91 7.37
C ASP A 285 12.52 -6.15 5.88
N THR A 286 11.29 -6.56 5.55
CA THR A 286 10.86 -6.86 4.18
C THR A 286 10.78 -5.58 3.32
N CYS A 287 10.35 -4.46 3.93
CA CYS A 287 10.35 -3.16 3.29
C CYS A 287 11.78 -2.70 2.93
N ARG A 288 12.76 -2.89 3.82
CA ARG A 288 14.17 -2.58 3.52
C ARG A 288 14.71 -3.40 2.35
N ASP A 289 14.33 -4.68 2.24
CA ASP A 289 14.74 -5.51 1.11
C ASP A 289 14.15 -5.01 -0.22
N LEU A 290 12.88 -4.57 -0.21
CA LEU A 290 12.24 -3.96 -1.38
C LEU A 290 12.95 -2.66 -1.78
N LEU A 291 13.14 -1.74 -0.83
CA LEU A 291 13.82 -0.46 -1.07
C LEU A 291 15.29 -0.64 -1.46
N GLY A 292 15.93 -1.72 -1.01
CA GLY A 292 17.29 -2.09 -1.37
C GLY A 292 17.41 -2.79 -2.74
N GLY A 293 16.35 -2.85 -3.53
CA GLY A 293 16.37 -3.40 -4.90
C GLY A 293 16.49 -4.93 -4.97
N LYS A 294 16.24 -5.66 -3.87
CA LYS A 294 16.34 -7.13 -3.86
C LYS A 294 15.14 -7.82 -4.51
N TRP A 295 14.06 -7.08 -4.77
CA TRP A 295 12.81 -7.60 -5.31
C TRP A 295 12.79 -7.48 -6.84
N LYS A 296 12.26 -8.51 -7.52
CA LYS A 296 12.05 -8.49 -8.97
C LYS A 296 11.22 -7.25 -9.34
N GLN A 297 11.81 -6.36 -10.14
CA GLN A 297 11.20 -5.10 -10.59
C GLN A 297 10.63 -4.26 -9.42
N GLY A 298 11.37 -4.18 -8.30
CA GLY A 298 10.96 -3.44 -7.10
C GLY A 298 10.57 -1.98 -7.39
N ASP A 299 11.32 -1.29 -8.24
CA ASP A 299 11.01 0.10 -8.63
C ASP A 299 9.68 0.24 -9.37
N GLU A 300 9.30 -0.77 -10.16
CA GLU A 300 8.00 -0.80 -10.84
C GLU A 300 6.88 -1.10 -9.85
N LEU A 301 7.11 -2.03 -8.92
CA LEU A 301 6.17 -2.34 -7.83
C LEU A 301 5.87 -1.09 -6.99
N LEU A 302 6.89 -0.32 -6.61
CA LEU A 302 6.76 0.91 -5.84
C LEU A 302 5.96 2.01 -6.57
N LYS A 303 5.84 1.94 -7.90
CA LYS A 303 4.98 2.84 -8.69
C LYS A 303 3.53 2.36 -8.75
N MET A 304 3.30 1.06 -8.58
CA MET A 304 1.97 0.44 -8.69
C MET A 304 1.21 0.41 -7.36
N VAL A 305 1.90 0.31 -6.23
CA VAL A 305 1.27 0.16 -4.91
C VAL A 305 1.82 1.15 -3.91
N GLN A 306 0.98 1.51 -2.93
CA GLN A 306 1.49 2.14 -1.71
C GLN A 306 2.03 1.07 -0.76
N ILE A 307 3.08 1.39 -0.02
CA ILE A 307 3.61 0.51 1.03
C ILE A 307 3.11 0.97 2.40
N ALA A 308 2.49 0.06 3.14
CA ALA A 308 2.16 0.25 4.55
C ALA A 308 3.13 -0.59 5.39
N VAL A 309 4.01 0.06 6.17
CA VAL A 309 5.04 -0.65 6.91
C VAL A 309 4.57 -0.94 8.34
N VAL A 310 4.60 -2.21 8.71
CA VAL A 310 4.32 -2.69 10.07
C VAL A 310 5.64 -2.70 10.88
N PRO A 311 5.69 -2.02 12.03
CA PRO A 311 6.87 -2.03 12.89
C PRO A 311 7.08 -3.43 13.47
N ARG A 312 8.34 -3.81 13.62
CA ARG A 312 8.74 -5.01 14.37
C ARG A 312 9.77 -4.64 15.43
N ALA A 313 9.70 -5.29 16.60
CA ALA A 313 10.68 -5.09 17.65
C ALA A 313 12.10 -5.36 17.13
N GLY A 314 13.03 -4.43 17.37
CA GLY A 314 14.41 -4.50 16.89
C GLY A 314 14.64 -4.02 15.45
N VAL A 315 13.60 -3.51 14.78
CA VAL A 315 13.69 -2.90 13.44
C VAL A 315 13.15 -1.47 13.50
N ASP A 316 14.01 -0.53 13.89
CA ASP A 316 13.66 0.89 13.97
C ASP A 316 13.94 1.62 12.65
N GLY A 317 13.22 2.71 12.41
CA GLY A 317 13.59 3.74 11.42
C GLY A 317 13.24 3.46 9.96
N VAL A 318 12.30 2.56 9.66
CA VAL A 318 11.84 2.36 8.28
C VAL A 318 10.80 3.42 7.92
N THR A 319 11.11 4.26 6.93
CA THR A 319 10.18 5.29 6.43
C THR A 319 8.86 4.67 5.98
N GLY A 320 7.74 5.29 6.34
CA GLY A 320 6.40 4.78 6.03
C GLY A 320 5.84 3.79 7.06
N THR A 321 6.50 3.64 8.21
CA THR A 321 5.92 2.94 9.37
C THR A 321 4.69 3.69 9.86
N ASP A 322 3.55 3.00 9.92
CA ASP A 322 2.35 3.55 10.51
C ASP A 322 2.50 3.54 12.05
N PRO A 323 2.38 4.68 12.74
CA PRO A 323 2.53 4.75 14.18
C PRO A 323 1.46 3.97 14.96
N ASN A 324 0.33 3.67 14.32
CA ASN A 324 -0.77 2.90 14.89
C ASN A 324 -0.72 1.42 14.49
N ALA A 325 0.28 1.00 13.71
CA ALA A 325 0.44 -0.41 13.38
C ALA A 325 0.73 -1.25 14.63
N PRO A 326 0.25 -2.50 14.66
CA PRO A 326 0.30 -3.32 15.86
C PRO A 326 1.75 -3.63 16.22
N LYS A 327 2.06 -3.50 17.52
CA LYS A 327 3.30 -4.05 18.06
C LYS A 327 3.12 -5.56 18.15
N LEU A 328 3.70 -6.28 17.18
CA LEU A 328 3.70 -7.74 17.19
C LEU A 328 4.43 -8.23 18.44
N SER A 329 3.85 -9.23 19.10
CA SER A 329 4.48 -9.90 20.23
C SER A 329 5.62 -10.80 19.76
N ASP A 330 6.30 -11.47 20.69
CA ASP A 330 7.33 -12.46 20.38
C ASP A 330 6.74 -13.81 19.89
N VAL A 331 5.47 -13.80 19.44
CA VAL A 331 4.82 -14.93 18.77
C VAL A 331 5.33 -15.02 17.34
N SER A 332 5.80 -16.20 16.96
CA SER A 332 6.21 -16.50 15.59
C SER A 332 5.77 -17.89 15.19
N SER A 333 5.54 -18.10 13.89
CA SER A 333 5.23 -19.43 13.38
C SER A 333 6.32 -20.45 13.73
N THR A 334 7.60 -20.04 13.80
CA THR A 334 8.70 -20.93 14.21
C THR A 334 8.51 -21.46 15.63
N LYS A 335 8.12 -20.60 16.58
CA LYS A 335 7.83 -21.04 17.96
C LYS A 335 6.62 -21.96 18.02
N VAL A 336 5.57 -21.64 17.25
CA VAL A 336 4.37 -22.49 17.17
C VAL A 336 4.73 -23.88 16.65
N ARG A 337 5.51 -23.98 15.56
CA ARG A 337 5.91 -25.29 14.99
C ARG A 337 6.72 -26.14 15.98
N ALA A 338 7.51 -25.51 16.84
CA ALA A 338 8.38 -26.18 17.81
C ALA A 338 7.67 -26.53 19.14
N SER A 339 6.45 -26.05 19.36
CA SER A 339 5.75 -26.23 20.64
C SER A 339 4.71 -27.36 20.57
N ALA A 340 4.68 -28.20 21.60
CA ALA A 340 3.60 -29.15 21.88
C ALA A 340 2.75 -28.71 23.09
N ASP A 341 3.05 -27.55 23.68
CA ASP A 341 2.33 -26.99 24.81
C ASP A 341 0.96 -26.45 24.35
N LEU A 342 -0.10 -27.20 24.66
CA LEU A 342 -1.46 -26.87 24.25
C LEU A 342 -1.96 -25.55 24.83
N ASP A 343 -1.52 -25.14 26.01
CA ASP A 343 -2.00 -23.90 26.61
C ASP A 343 -1.38 -22.69 25.94
N PHE A 344 -0.08 -22.75 25.65
CA PHE A 344 0.58 -21.79 24.77
C PHE A 344 -0.09 -21.74 23.38
N LEU A 345 -0.36 -22.90 22.77
CA LEU A 345 -0.95 -22.95 21.42
C LEU A 345 -2.36 -22.36 21.38
N LYS A 346 -3.20 -22.60 22.40
CA LYS A 346 -4.53 -21.98 22.51
C LYS A 346 -4.47 -20.46 22.65
N GLU A 347 -3.42 -19.94 23.28
CA GLU A 347 -3.23 -18.49 23.45
C GLU A 347 -2.83 -17.81 22.13
N VAL A 348 -2.00 -18.47 21.32
CA VAL A 348 -1.35 -17.83 20.17
C VAL A 348 -1.96 -18.19 18.80
N LEU A 349 -2.93 -19.09 18.75
CA LEU A 349 -3.61 -19.54 17.54
C LEU A 349 -5.12 -19.33 17.62
N HIS A 350 -5.75 -19.19 16.44
CA HIS A 350 -7.19 -19.31 16.35
C HIS A 350 -7.64 -20.75 16.71
N PRO A 351 -8.74 -20.96 17.45
CA PRO A 351 -9.19 -22.30 17.85
C PRO A 351 -9.36 -23.27 16.69
N ASP A 352 -9.90 -22.81 15.56
CA ASP A 352 -10.11 -23.64 14.37
C ASP A 352 -8.78 -24.03 13.70
N VAL A 353 -7.76 -23.16 13.76
CA VAL A 353 -6.42 -23.47 13.24
C VAL A 353 -5.77 -24.54 14.09
N LEU A 354 -5.84 -24.42 15.42
CA LEU A 354 -5.33 -25.45 16.32
C LEU A 354 -6.04 -26.79 16.13
N SER A 355 -7.37 -26.76 16.01
CA SER A 355 -8.18 -27.96 15.76
C SER A 355 -7.80 -28.63 14.44
N TYR A 356 -7.59 -27.85 13.38
CA TYR A 356 -7.13 -28.34 12.09
C TYR A 356 -5.73 -28.96 12.18
N MET A 357 -4.78 -28.29 12.85
CA MET A 357 -3.43 -28.83 13.06
C MET A 357 -3.44 -30.19 13.74
N MET A 358 -4.27 -30.37 14.77
CA MET A 358 -4.39 -31.64 15.50
C MET A 358 -5.06 -32.71 14.63
N ALA A 359 -6.15 -32.38 13.95
CA ALA A 359 -6.89 -33.33 13.11
C ALA A 359 -6.06 -33.88 11.94
N HIS A 360 -5.15 -33.07 11.40
CA HIS A 360 -4.28 -33.44 10.29
C HIS A 360 -2.88 -33.89 10.72
N GLY A 361 -2.59 -33.98 12.03
CA GLY A 361 -1.28 -34.40 12.53
C GLY A 361 -0.14 -33.50 12.03
N LEU A 362 -0.32 -32.18 12.08
CA LEU A 362 0.66 -31.21 11.58
C LEU A 362 1.66 -30.79 12.68
N TYR A 363 2.89 -30.49 12.28
CA TYR A 363 3.95 -29.98 13.17
C TYR A 363 4.23 -30.90 14.38
N ALA A 364 4.15 -30.38 15.61
CA ALA A 364 4.35 -31.15 16.83
C ALA A 364 3.31 -32.26 17.06
N PHE A 365 2.23 -32.28 16.27
CA PHE A 365 1.20 -33.33 16.29
C PHE A 365 1.45 -34.43 15.23
N ALA A 366 2.51 -34.32 14.43
CA ALA A 366 2.87 -35.37 13.50
C ALA A 366 3.22 -36.67 14.25
N PRO A 367 2.86 -37.85 13.71
CA PRO A 367 3.28 -39.11 14.30
C PRO A 367 4.80 -39.11 14.43
N LYS A 368 5.33 -39.38 15.63
CA LYS A 368 6.76 -39.65 15.77
C LYS A 368 7.05 -40.86 14.90
N ALA A 369 7.96 -40.73 13.94
CA ALA A 369 8.47 -41.90 13.23
C ALA A 369 8.97 -42.87 14.31
N ASN A 370 8.46 -44.11 14.30
CA ASN A 370 8.84 -45.10 15.29
C ASN A 370 10.37 -45.25 15.28
N GLU A 371 11.04 -44.74 16.31
CA GLU A 371 12.43 -45.04 16.62
C GLU A 371 12.49 -46.46 17.20
N ASP A 372 12.09 -47.46 16.42
CA ASP A 372 12.24 -48.88 16.73
C ASP A 372 12.26 -49.65 15.40
N SER A 373 13.44 -49.65 14.75
CA SER A 373 13.83 -50.64 13.74
C SER A 373 15.32 -50.89 13.81
#